data_AF-A0A1C6B0Q4-F1
#
_entry.id   AF-A0A1C6B0Q4-F1
#
_cell.length_a   1.000
_cell.length_b   1.000
_cell.length_c   1.000
_cell.angle_alpha   90.00
_cell.angle_beta   90.00
_cell.angle_gamma   90.00
#
_symmetry.space_group_name_H-M   'P 1'
#
loop_
_entity.id
_entity.type
_entity.pdbx_description
1 polymer ?
#
loop_
_entity_poly.entity_id
_entity_poly.type
_entity_poly.pdbx_seq_one_letter_code
_entity_poly.pdbx_strand_id
1 'polypeptide(L)'
;MKKRLLGDVLIYFIAPIILFAFFKEKAKFYSTIISFILFISYSILIKYTQRRFNLSGILFASIYTVIQSLKISLTDPYHMYIYDSYCLLLLSIFIITLNLFNKNIFKQLYIDVLKLLNLSQVQIMNTIKRNNLYKDFYKITNIANLHILILVLIRLYSIIILGKNEYLKNLNLEIVICTLFFIIEAVLVTYFKRKINDILQNGKIKNIKFMSSEPRVINFDKYKNLNK
;
A
#
# COMPACT_ATOMS: atom_id res chain seq x y z
N MET A 1 -15.95 6.65 -8.66
CA MET A 1 -15.00 5.53 -8.51
C MET A 1 -13.58 5.94 -8.89
N LYS A 2 -13.25 6.12 -10.17
CA LYS A 2 -11.89 6.54 -10.63
C LYS A 2 -11.39 7.83 -9.97
N LYS A 3 -12.24 8.86 -9.90
CA LYS A 3 -11.89 10.16 -9.26
C LYS A 3 -11.52 10.03 -7.77
N ARG A 4 -12.16 9.11 -7.02
CA ARG A 4 -11.88 8.90 -5.59
C ARG A 4 -10.55 8.20 -5.37
N LEU A 5 -10.28 7.14 -6.15
CA LEU A 5 -9.00 6.44 -6.11
C LEU A 5 -7.85 7.32 -6.61
N LEU A 6 -8.08 8.12 -7.65
CA LEU A 6 -7.13 9.15 -8.10
C LEU A 6 -6.84 10.16 -6.99
N GLY A 7 -7.85 10.64 -6.27
CA GLY A 7 -7.66 11.53 -5.12
C GLY A 7 -6.79 10.91 -4.03
N ASP A 8 -7.07 9.66 -3.65
CA ASP A 8 -6.26 8.92 -2.68
C ASP A 8 -4.80 8.76 -3.14
N VAL A 9 -4.57 8.38 -4.40
CA VAL A 9 -3.22 8.23 -4.96
C VAL A 9 -2.50 9.58 -5.02
N LEU A 10 -3.19 10.64 -5.46
CA LEU A 10 -2.62 11.97 -5.56
C LEU A 10 -2.18 12.51 -4.20
N ILE A 11 -3.00 12.34 -3.17
CA ILE A 11 -2.75 12.98 -1.87
C ILE A 11 -1.86 12.12 -0.98
N TYR A 12 -2.08 10.81 -0.92
CA TYR A 12 -1.29 9.95 -0.03
C TYR A 12 0.06 9.53 -0.63
N PHE A 13 0.16 9.42 -1.96
CA PHE A 13 1.39 8.92 -2.61
C PHE A 13 2.14 10.01 -3.36
N ILE A 14 1.47 10.71 -4.28
CA ILE A 14 2.15 11.64 -5.19
C ILE A 14 2.55 12.94 -4.49
N ALA A 15 1.65 13.54 -3.69
CA ALA A 15 1.89 14.83 -3.06
C ALA A 15 3.12 14.83 -2.13
N PRO A 16 3.30 13.84 -1.22
CA PRO A 16 4.52 13.78 -0.41
C PRO A 16 5.79 13.70 -1.27
N ILE A 17 5.79 12.87 -2.32
CA ILE A 17 6.95 12.72 -3.21
C ILE A 17 7.30 14.05 -3.89
N ILE A 18 6.31 14.71 -4.48
CA ILE A 18 6.50 15.98 -5.18
C ILE A 18 6.98 17.06 -4.22
N LEU A 19 6.40 17.16 -3.02
CA LEU A 19 6.78 18.17 -2.04
C LEU A 19 8.25 18.04 -1.64
N PHE A 20 8.71 16.82 -1.33
CA PHE A 20 10.13 16.61 -0.98
C PHE A 20 11.09 16.77 -2.17
N ALA A 21 10.60 16.60 -3.41
CA ALA A 21 11.40 16.86 -4.61
C ALA A 21 11.49 18.36 -4.94
N PHE A 22 10.43 19.13 -4.67
CA PHE A 22 10.34 20.55 -5.02
C PHE A 22 11.13 21.43 -4.05
N PHE A 23 11.05 21.18 -2.74
CA PHE A 23 11.74 21.97 -1.74
C PHE A 23 13.22 21.54 -1.62
N LYS A 24 14.14 22.52 -1.67
CA LYS A 24 15.59 22.30 -1.55
C LYS A 24 16.11 22.69 -0.17
N GLU A 25 17.18 22.01 0.25
CA GLU A 25 17.97 22.35 1.45
C GLU A 25 17.13 22.59 2.71
N LYS A 26 17.35 23.71 3.41
CA LYS A 26 16.68 24.06 4.67
C LYS A 26 15.16 24.19 4.52
N ALA A 27 14.67 24.47 3.30
CA ALA A 27 13.23 24.55 3.04
C ALA A 27 12.54 23.18 2.99
N LYS A 28 13.28 22.06 2.98
CA LYS A 28 12.70 20.71 3.11
C LYS A 28 11.96 20.51 4.44
N PHE A 29 12.24 21.29 5.48
CA PHE A 29 11.45 21.21 6.70
C PHE A 29 9.98 21.58 6.44
N TYR A 30 9.71 22.58 5.58
CA TYR A 30 8.35 22.95 5.21
C TYR A 30 7.62 21.84 4.44
N SER A 31 8.32 21.03 3.62
CA SER A 31 7.68 19.90 2.93
C SER A 31 7.17 18.84 3.91
N THR A 32 7.82 18.67 5.06
CA THR A 32 7.33 17.77 6.12
C THR A 32 5.98 18.26 6.66
N ILE A 33 5.91 19.52 7.10
CA ILE A 33 4.72 20.15 7.67
C ILE A 33 3.56 20.14 6.67
N ILE A 34 3.82 20.59 5.44
CA ILE A 34 2.80 20.67 4.39
C ILE A 34 2.27 19.26 4.07
N SER A 35 3.13 18.26 3.99
CA SER A 35 2.70 16.87 3.75
C SER A 35 1.78 16.38 4.86
N PHE A 36 2.15 16.57 6.13
CA PHE A 36 1.31 16.20 7.29
C PHE A 36 -0.05 16.89 7.24
N ILE A 37 -0.08 18.21 7.02
CA ILE A 37 -1.32 18.98 6.92
C ILE A 37 -2.20 18.42 5.79
N LEU A 38 -1.64 18.17 4.62
CA LEU A 38 -2.39 17.67 3.45
C LEU A 38 -3.03 16.31 3.70
N PHE A 39 -2.27 15.30 4.14
CA PHE A 39 -2.85 13.98 4.29
C PHE A 39 -3.79 13.89 5.50
N ILE A 40 -3.55 14.65 6.58
CA ILE A 40 -4.45 14.70 7.75
C ILE A 40 -5.77 15.38 7.36
N SER A 41 -5.71 16.58 6.77
CA SER A 41 -6.90 17.32 6.35
C SER A 41 -7.73 16.53 5.35
N TYR A 42 -7.09 15.88 4.38
CA TYR A 42 -7.77 15.00 3.43
C TYR A 42 -8.42 13.79 4.11
N SER A 43 -7.73 13.16 5.07
CA SER A 43 -8.28 12.02 5.82
C SER A 43 -9.52 12.42 6.62
N ILE A 44 -9.51 13.59 7.24
CA ILE A 44 -10.66 14.17 7.96
C ILE A 44 -11.81 14.41 6.97
N LEU A 45 -11.54 15.06 5.84
CA LEU A 45 -12.54 15.35 4.81
C LEU A 45 -13.19 14.07 4.28
N ILE A 46 -12.40 13.04 3.98
CA ILE A 46 -12.93 11.74 3.54
C ILE A 46 -13.79 11.10 4.64
N LYS A 47 -13.37 11.16 5.90
CA LYS A 47 -14.13 10.59 7.02
C LYS A 47 -15.51 11.24 7.13
N TYR A 48 -15.60 12.56 6.98
CA TYR A 48 -16.88 13.27 7.04
C TYR A 48 -17.74 13.06 5.79
N THR A 49 -17.17 13.21 4.60
CA THR A 49 -17.92 13.20 3.33
C THR A 49 -18.27 11.79 2.84
N GLN A 50 -17.42 10.80 3.13
CA GLN A 50 -17.50 9.45 2.56
C GLN A 50 -17.57 8.35 3.62
N ARG A 51 -17.55 8.69 4.92
CA ARG A 51 -17.60 7.75 6.06
C ARG A 51 -16.62 6.58 5.94
N ARG A 52 -15.46 6.84 5.32
CA ARG A 52 -14.40 5.85 5.10
C ARG A 52 -13.07 6.35 5.63
N PHE A 53 -12.13 5.44 5.78
CA PHE A 53 -10.75 5.73 6.20
C PHE A 53 -9.80 4.91 5.34
N ASN A 54 -8.81 5.55 4.70
CA ASN A 54 -7.79 4.88 3.89
C ASN A 54 -6.55 4.63 4.75
N LEU A 55 -6.54 3.51 5.46
CA LEU A 55 -5.50 3.20 6.44
C LEU A 55 -4.15 2.96 5.76
N SER A 56 -4.13 2.26 4.63
CA SER A 56 -2.91 2.01 3.85
C SER A 56 -2.29 3.31 3.31
N GLY A 57 -3.09 4.22 2.77
CA GLY A 57 -2.62 5.52 2.29
C GLY A 57 -2.02 6.38 3.41
N ILE A 58 -2.67 6.43 4.57
CA ILE A 58 -2.18 7.19 5.72
C ILE A 58 -0.87 6.61 6.25
N LEU A 59 -0.78 5.29 6.38
CA LEU A 59 0.46 4.63 6.81
C LEU A 59 1.60 4.87 5.83
N PHE A 60 1.33 4.79 4.52
CA PHE A 60 2.35 5.10 3.52
C PHE A 60 2.81 6.55 3.64
N ALA A 61 1.89 7.50 3.66
CA ALA A 61 2.21 8.92 3.73
C ALA A 61 2.98 9.27 5.01
N SER A 62 2.59 8.72 6.16
CA SER A 62 3.28 8.96 7.43
C SER A 62 4.68 8.36 7.46
N ILE A 63 4.85 7.10 7.03
CA ILE A 63 6.16 6.44 7.00
C ILE A 63 7.09 7.18 6.02
N TYR A 64 6.61 7.48 4.81
CA TYR A 64 7.39 8.18 3.81
C TYR A 64 7.83 9.57 4.28
N THR A 65 6.91 10.35 4.86
CA THR A 65 7.23 11.71 5.34
C THR A 65 8.23 11.69 6.48
N VAL A 66 8.16 10.71 7.39
CA VAL A 66 9.14 10.53 8.48
C VAL A 66 10.52 10.11 7.95
N ILE A 67 10.58 9.18 7.00
CA ILE A 67 11.86 8.78 6.38
C ILE A 67 12.52 9.99 5.69
N GLN A 68 11.75 10.74 4.91
CA GLN A 68 12.29 11.91 4.22
C GLN A 68 12.66 13.05 5.17
N SER A 69 11.94 13.23 6.29
CA SER A 69 12.27 14.27 7.27
C SER A 69 13.61 14.00 7.96
N LEU A 70 13.87 12.75 8.34
CA LEU A 70 15.14 12.34 8.94
C LEU A 70 16.31 12.47 7.96
N LYS A 71 16.05 12.31 6.66
CA LYS A 71 17.06 12.48 5.60
C LYS A 71 17.51 13.95 5.43
N ILE A 72 16.73 14.94 5.88
CA ILE A 72 17.04 16.37 5.66
C ILE A 72 18.37 16.79 6.29
N SER A 73 18.76 16.17 7.42
CA SER A 73 20.00 16.50 8.12
C SER A 73 21.26 15.99 7.42
N LEU A 74 21.12 15.06 6.46
CA LEU A 74 22.25 14.51 5.71
C LEU A 74 22.58 15.47 4.56
N THR A 75 23.85 15.81 4.41
CA THR A 75 24.35 16.68 3.33
C THR A 75 25.19 15.93 2.30
N ASP A 76 25.93 14.90 2.73
CA ASP A 76 26.78 14.08 1.86
C ASP A 76 25.93 13.06 1.07
N PRO A 77 26.02 13.04 -0.28
CA PRO A 77 25.27 12.09 -1.11
C PRO A 77 25.61 10.62 -0.80
N TYR A 78 26.84 10.32 -0.38
CA TYR A 78 27.22 8.97 0.03
C TYR A 78 26.49 8.54 1.31
N HIS A 79 26.40 9.43 2.30
CA HIS A 79 25.66 9.16 3.53
C HIS A 79 24.14 9.07 3.27
N MET A 80 23.60 9.85 2.33
CA MET A 80 22.21 9.69 1.87
C MET A 80 21.97 8.32 1.22
N TYR A 81 22.91 7.84 0.42
CA TYR A 81 22.82 6.53 -0.23
C TYR A 81 22.87 5.38 0.79
N ILE A 82 23.74 5.48 1.79
CA ILE A 82 23.79 4.56 2.94
C ILE A 82 22.45 4.57 3.69
N TYR A 83 21.93 5.76 4.01
CA TYR A 83 20.66 5.93 4.70
C TYR A 83 19.51 5.27 3.95
N ASP A 84 19.39 5.53 2.64
CA ASP A 84 18.34 4.93 1.80
C ASP A 84 18.45 3.40 1.79
N SER A 85 19.67 2.86 1.77
CA SER A 85 19.93 1.42 1.80
C SER A 85 19.48 0.79 3.13
N TYR A 86 19.74 1.44 4.26
CA TYR A 86 19.24 1.00 5.55
C TYR A 86 17.71 1.10 5.66
N CYS A 87 17.10 2.15 5.12
CA CYS A 87 15.64 2.27 5.07
C CYS A 87 15.00 1.12 4.27
N LEU A 88 15.59 0.73 3.14
CA LEU A 88 15.12 -0.42 2.35
C LEU A 88 15.24 -1.74 3.13
N LEU A 89 16.35 -1.94 3.84
CA LEU A 89 16.55 -3.12 4.68
C LEU A 89 15.53 -3.17 5.82
N LEU A 90 15.31 -2.05 6.53
CA LEU A 90 14.28 -1.95 7.58
C LEU A 90 12.88 -2.18 7.03
N LEU A 91 12.58 -1.66 5.83
CA LEU A 91 11.30 -1.90 5.16
C LEU A 91 11.10 -3.38 4.86
N SER A 92 12.13 -4.08 4.38
CA SER A 92 12.06 -5.53 4.14
C SER A 92 11.76 -6.30 5.43
N ILE A 93 12.49 -6.01 6.51
CA ILE A 93 12.24 -6.62 7.84
C ILE A 93 10.82 -6.33 8.32
N PHE A 94 10.36 -5.09 8.16
CA PHE A 94 9.00 -4.68 8.53
C PHE A 94 7.93 -5.45 7.75
N ILE A 95 8.13 -5.66 6.44
CA ILE A 95 7.22 -6.44 5.60
C ILE A 95 7.16 -7.91 6.07
N ILE A 96 8.31 -8.53 6.35
CA ILE A 96 8.39 -9.91 6.83
C ILE A 96 7.69 -10.04 8.18
N THR A 97 8.00 -9.17 9.14
CA THR A 97 7.39 -9.19 10.47
C THR A 97 5.87 -9.03 10.41
N LEU A 98 5.37 -8.10 9.60
CA LEU A 98 3.93 -7.95 9.38
C LEU A 98 3.28 -9.23 8.82
N ASN A 99 3.95 -9.91 7.89
CA ASN A 99 3.45 -11.18 7.35
C ASN A 99 3.40 -12.29 8.40
N LEU A 100 4.38 -12.37 9.31
CA LEU A 100 4.40 -13.33 10.42
C LEU A 100 3.20 -13.13 11.36
N PHE A 101 2.78 -11.89 11.58
CA PHE A 101 1.58 -11.56 12.36
C PHE A 101 0.27 -11.64 11.56
N ASN A 102 0.26 -12.23 10.37
CA ASN A 102 -0.89 -12.29 9.46
C ASN A 102 -1.47 -10.90 9.09
N LYS A 103 -0.66 -9.84 9.23
CA LYS A 103 -1.00 -8.44 8.90
C LYS A 103 -0.42 -8.07 7.52
N ASN A 104 -0.82 -8.83 6.50
CA ASN A 104 -0.33 -8.64 5.13
C ASN A 104 -0.74 -7.27 4.54
N ILE A 105 0.23 -6.53 4.00
CA ILE A 105 0.05 -5.18 3.43
C ILE A 105 -0.86 -5.20 2.20
N PHE A 106 -0.68 -6.15 1.29
CA PHE A 106 -1.49 -6.27 0.07
C PHE A 106 -2.95 -6.63 0.38
N LYS A 107 -3.19 -7.43 1.42
CA LYS A 107 -4.54 -7.66 1.95
C LYS A 107 -5.17 -6.33 2.41
N GLN A 108 -4.43 -5.50 3.15
CA GLN A 108 -4.95 -4.21 3.63
C GLN A 108 -5.26 -3.25 2.48
N LEU A 109 -4.35 -3.13 1.50
CA LEU A 109 -4.57 -2.35 0.28
C LEU A 109 -5.83 -2.82 -0.46
N TYR A 110 -6.01 -4.13 -0.61
CA TYR A 110 -7.20 -4.70 -1.24
C TYR A 110 -8.49 -4.34 -0.49
N ILE A 111 -8.48 -4.42 0.84
CA ILE A 111 -9.62 -4.00 1.68
C ILE A 111 -9.95 -2.52 1.47
N ASP A 112 -8.94 -1.65 1.45
CA ASP A 112 -9.15 -0.20 1.26
C ASP A 112 -9.70 0.12 -0.13
N VAL A 113 -9.24 -0.58 -1.18
CA VAL A 113 -9.80 -0.50 -2.54
C VAL A 113 -11.24 -1.01 -2.61
N LEU A 114 -11.59 -2.09 -1.92
CA LEU A 114 -12.97 -2.57 -1.90
C LEU A 114 -13.90 -1.67 -1.08
N LYS A 115 -13.40 -1.05 -0.01
CA LYS A 115 -14.15 -0.03 0.74
C LYS A 115 -14.44 1.21 -0.12
N LEU A 116 -13.53 1.58 -1.02
CA LEU A 116 -13.75 2.61 -2.04
C LEU A 116 -14.93 2.28 -2.98
N LEU A 117 -15.24 0.99 -3.16
CA LEU A 117 -16.41 0.50 -3.90
C LEU A 117 -17.68 0.41 -3.05
N ASN A 118 -17.67 0.95 -1.82
CA ASN A 118 -18.75 0.89 -0.84
C ASN A 118 -19.18 -0.55 -0.45
N LEU A 119 -18.28 -1.53 -0.58
CA LEU A 119 -18.56 -2.90 -0.11
C LEU A 119 -18.49 -2.97 1.41
N SER A 120 -19.41 -3.74 2.01
CA SER A 120 -19.42 -3.94 3.46
C SER A 120 -18.27 -4.84 3.91
N GLN A 121 -17.84 -4.71 5.17
CA GLN A 121 -16.74 -5.50 5.72
C GLN A 121 -17.01 -7.02 5.63
N VAL A 122 -18.26 -7.43 5.77
CA VAL A 122 -18.70 -8.84 5.63
C VAL A 122 -18.52 -9.32 4.18
N GLN A 123 -18.95 -8.52 3.19
CA GLN A 123 -18.79 -8.85 1.77
C GLN A 123 -17.32 -8.97 1.37
N ILE A 124 -16.47 -8.07 1.89
CA ILE A 124 -15.03 -8.09 1.66
C ILE A 124 -14.40 -9.37 2.24
N MET A 125 -14.73 -9.72 3.48
CA MET A 125 -14.18 -10.92 4.10
C MET A 125 -14.62 -12.20 3.37
N ASN A 126 -15.88 -12.26 2.96
CA ASN A 126 -16.42 -13.39 2.21
C ASN A 126 -15.76 -13.54 0.83
N THR A 127 -15.50 -12.45 0.12
CA THR A 127 -14.79 -12.50 -1.17
C THR A 127 -13.35 -12.97 -1.02
N ILE A 128 -12.63 -12.50 0.01
CA ILE A 128 -11.26 -12.95 0.30
C ILE A 128 -11.23 -14.46 0.61
N LYS A 129 -12.13 -14.94 1.47
CA LYS A 129 -12.19 -16.36 1.85
C LYS A 129 -12.60 -17.26 0.69
N ARG A 130 -13.70 -16.92 0.00
CA ARG A 130 -14.25 -17.73 -1.10
C ARG A 130 -13.24 -17.93 -2.24
N ASN A 131 -12.43 -16.91 -2.51
CA ASN A 131 -11.49 -16.92 -3.63
C ASN A 131 -10.07 -17.34 -3.22
N ASN A 132 -9.86 -17.73 -1.96
CA ASN A 132 -8.55 -18.11 -1.40
C ASN A 132 -7.44 -17.08 -1.67
N LEU A 133 -7.79 -15.78 -1.63
CA LEU A 133 -6.86 -14.68 -1.99
C LEU A 133 -5.71 -14.52 -0.99
N TYR A 134 -5.78 -15.15 0.18
CA TYR A 134 -4.70 -15.14 1.15
C TYR A 134 -3.38 -15.63 0.55
N LYS A 135 -3.40 -16.78 -0.14
CA LYS A 135 -2.19 -17.35 -0.79
C LYS A 135 -1.60 -16.39 -1.82
N ASP A 136 -2.48 -15.77 -2.59
CA ASP A 136 -2.13 -14.79 -3.61
C ASP A 136 -1.47 -13.54 -3.00
N PHE A 137 -2.03 -13.00 -1.91
CA PHE A 137 -1.44 -11.87 -1.19
C PHE A 137 -0.06 -12.19 -0.62
N TYR A 138 0.15 -13.38 -0.02
CA TYR A 138 1.48 -13.79 0.44
C TYR A 138 2.48 -13.93 -0.71
N LYS A 139 2.04 -14.47 -1.85
CA LYS A 139 2.90 -14.58 -3.04
C LYS A 139 3.36 -13.21 -3.53
N ILE A 140 2.46 -12.23 -3.62
CA ILE A 140 2.80 -10.86 -4.01
C ILE A 140 3.78 -10.25 -2.99
N THR A 141 3.50 -10.38 -1.68
CA THR A 141 4.39 -9.83 -0.67
C THR A 141 5.79 -10.44 -0.73
N ASN A 142 5.89 -11.75 -0.97
CA ASN A 142 7.19 -12.41 -1.06
C ASN A 142 7.99 -11.93 -2.28
N ILE A 143 7.34 -11.74 -3.43
CA ILE A 143 7.99 -11.22 -4.65
C ILE A 143 8.47 -9.78 -4.43
N ALA A 144 7.61 -8.92 -3.87
CA ALA A 144 7.98 -7.54 -3.54
C ALA A 144 9.13 -7.49 -2.52
N ASN A 145 9.11 -8.38 -1.52
CA ASN A 145 10.17 -8.43 -0.52
C ASN A 145 11.50 -8.95 -1.10
N LEU A 146 11.44 -9.93 -2.01
CA LEU A 146 12.61 -10.44 -2.72
C LEU A 146 13.23 -9.35 -3.60
N HIS A 147 12.41 -8.55 -4.30
CA HIS A 147 12.87 -7.38 -5.04
C HIS A 147 13.65 -6.42 -4.13
N ILE A 148 13.08 -6.04 -2.99
CA ILE A 148 13.74 -5.14 -2.02
C ILE A 148 15.06 -5.74 -1.54
N LEU A 149 15.09 -7.03 -1.20
CA LEU A 149 16.31 -7.70 -0.71
C LEU A 149 17.43 -7.74 -1.76
N ILE A 150 17.11 -8.02 -3.03
CA ILE A 150 18.10 -7.98 -4.11
C ILE A 150 18.67 -6.57 -4.24
N LEU A 151 17.81 -5.55 -4.24
CA LEU A 151 18.26 -4.16 -4.31
C LEU A 151 19.17 -3.79 -3.13
N VAL A 152 18.81 -4.21 -1.91
CA VAL A 152 19.65 -4.00 -0.71
C VAL A 152 21.00 -4.69 -0.85
N LEU A 153 21.06 -5.92 -1.37
CA LEU A 153 22.33 -6.65 -1.54
C LEU A 153 23.28 -5.91 -2.50
N ILE A 154 22.76 -5.40 -3.61
CA ILE A 154 23.56 -4.63 -4.58
C ILE A 154 24.08 -3.35 -3.95
N ARG A 155 23.21 -2.63 -3.22
CA ARG A 155 23.59 -1.39 -2.55
C ARG A 155 24.60 -1.61 -1.44
N LEU A 156 24.45 -2.66 -0.65
CA LEU A 156 25.43 -3.05 0.36
C LEU A 156 26.78 -3.43 -0.25
N TYR A 157 26.78 -4.14 -1.38
CA TYR A 157 28.02 -4.39 -2.12
C TYR A 157 28.68 -3.08 -2.56
N SER A 158 27.91 -2.14 -3.11
CA SER A 158 28.42 -0.81 -3.49
C SER A 158 28.97 -0.02 -2.31
N ILE A 159 28.34 -0.08 -1.15
CA ILE A 159 28.80 0.60 0.07
C ILE A 159 30.07 -0.02 0.62
N ILE A 160 30.11 -1.36 0.76
CA ILE A 160 31.18 -2.07 1.46
C ILE A 160 32.42 -2.23 0.58
N ILE A 161 32.24 -2.60 -0.69
CA ILE A 161 33.35 -2.97 -1.58
C ILE A 161 33.85 -1.78 -2.39
N LEU A 162 32.94 -1.00 -2.99
CA LEU A 162 33.32 0.14 -3.85
C LEU A 162 33.61 1.40 -3.03
N GLY A 163 32.92 1.56 -1.90
CA GLY A 163 33.12 2.68 -0.99
C GLY A 163 32.71 4.04 -1.56
N LYS A 164 33.08 5.11 -0.85
CA LYS A 164 32.60 6.48 -1.10
C LYS A 164 32.89 7.01 -2.51
N ASN A 165 34.01 6.63 -3.12
CA ASN A 165 34.41 7.19 -4.40
C ASN A 165 33.71 6.50 -5.58
N GLU A 166 33.25 5.26 -5.41
CA GLU A 166 32.81 4.42 -6.54
C GLU A 166 31.43 3.75 -6.34
N TYR A 167 30.72 4.04 -5.25
CA TYR A 167 29.39 3.43 -4.96
C TYR A 167 28.36 3.59 -6.08
N LEU A 168 28.49 4.61 -6.95
CA LEU A 168 27.60 4.83 -8.08
C LEU A 168 27.89 3.94 -9.31
N LYS A 169 28.99 3.18 -9.35
CA LYS A 169 29.31 2.32 -10.51
C LYS A 169 28.22 1.29 -10.81
N ASN A 170 27.51 0.82 -9.78
CA ASN A 170 26.41 -0.14 -9.93
C ASN A 170 25.03 0.49 -10.16
N LEU A 171 24.93 1.81 -10.30
CA LEU A 171 23.64 2.50 -10.49
C LEU A 171 22.86 1.95 -11.69
N ASN A 172 23.54 1.67 -12.81
CA ASN A 172 22.90 1.09 -14.00
C ASN A 172 22.29 -0.29 -13.70
N LEU A 173 22.98 -1.10 -12.91
CA LEU A 173 22.50 -2.41 -12.50
C LEU A 173 21.31 -2.29 -11.54
N GLU A 174 21.32 -1.34 -10.60
CA GLU A 174 20.17 -1.03 -9.75
C GLU A 174 18.93 -0.64 -10.59
N ILE A 175 19.12 0.23 -11.59
CA ILE A 175 18.05 0.67 -12.48
C ILE A 175 17.48 -0.50 -13.28
N VAL A 176 18.34 -1.34 -13.88
CA VAL A 176 17.92 -2.52 -14.65
C VAL A 176 17.09 -3.47 -13.77
N ILE A 177 17.55 -3.75 -12.55
CA ILE A 177 16.82 -4.66 -11.65
C ILE A 177 15.47 -4.07 -11.23
N CYS A 178 15.43 -2.77 -10.87
CA CYS A 178 14.18 -2.09 -10.59
C CYS A 178 13.20 -2.22 -11.78
N THR A 179 13.66 -1.96 -13.01
CA THR A 179 12.80 -2.03 -14.20
C THR A 179 12.27 -3.44 -14.46
N LEU A 180 13.11 -4.47 -14.33
CA LEU A 180 12.70 -5.88 -14.48
C LEU A 180 11.63 -6.26 -13.46
N PHE A 181 11.84 -5.93 -12.19
CA PHE A 181 10.85 -6.23 -11.16
C PHE A 181 9.56 -5.44 -11.34
N PHE A 182 9.62 -4.18 -11.76
CA PHE A 182 8.41 -3.42 -12.11
C PHE A 182 7.59 -4.10 -13.21
N ILE A 183 8.24 -4.65 -14.24
CA ILE A 183 7.56 -5.41 -15.29
C ILE A 183 6.90 -6.67 -14.72
N ILE A 184 7.62 -7.44 -13.90
CA ILE A 184 7.10 -8.67 -13.27
C ILE A 184 5.90 -8.35 -12.37
N GLU A 185 6.02 -7.34 -11.52
CA GLU A 185 4.97 -6.88 -10.63
C GLU A 185 3.73 -6.40 -11.42
N ALA A 186 3.93 -5.65 -12.51
CA ALA A 186 2.85 -5.21 -13.40
C ALA A 186 2.12 -6.41 -14.03
N VAL A 187 2.87 -7.41 -14.53
CA VAL A 187 2.29 -8.65 -15.08
C VAL A 187 1.46 -9.37 -14.01
N LEU A 188 1.97 -9.51 -12.80
CA LEU A 188 1.24 -10.14 -11.70
C LEU A 188 -0.05 -9.40 -11.36
N VAL A 189 -0.02 -8.06 -11.28
CA VAL A 189 -1.21 -7.24 -11.04
C VAL A 189 -2.26 -7.46 -12.13
N THR A 190 -1.86 -7.52 -13.40
CA THR A 190 -2.80 -7.79 -14.50
C THR A 190 -3.39 -9.20 -14.43
N TYR A 191 -2.59 -10.20 -14.07
CA TYR A 191 -3.06 -11.57 -13.84
C TYR A 191 -4.08 -11.63 -12.71
N PHE A 192 -3.82 -10.97 -11.58
CA PHE A 192 -4.78 -10.90 -10.47
C PHE A 192 -6.07 -10.18 -10.86
N LYS A 193 -5.97 -9.09 -11.61
CA LYS A 193 -7.15 -8.38 -12.13
C LYS A 193 -8.03 -9.29 -12.99
N ARG A 194 -7.44 -10.08 -13.89
CA ARG A 194 -8.18 -11.05 -14.72
C ARG A 194 -8.88 -12.09 -13.86
N LYS A 195 -8.13 -12.73 -12.95
CA LYS A 195 -8.68 -13.71 -12.01
C LYS A 195 -9.85 -13.15 -11.18
N ILE A 196 -9.75 -11.91 -10.71
CA ILE A 196 -10.83 -11.23 -9.98
C ILE A 196 -12.04 -10.95 -10.88
N ASN A 197 -11.83 -10.47 -12.10
CA ASN A 197 -12.89 -10.18 -13.07
C ASN A 197 -13.65 -11.44 -13.48
N ASP A 198 -12.94 -12.54 -13.75
CA ASP A 198 -13.54 -13.82 -14.11
C ASP A 198 -14.42 -14.35 -12.96
N ILE A 199 -14.00 -14.12 -11.71
CA ILE A 199 -14.80 -14.50 -10.53
C ILE A 199 -16.02 -13.58 -10.32
N LEU A 200 -15.91 -12.30 -10.64
CA LEU A 200 -17.03 -11.35 -10.59
C LEU A 200 -18.07 -11.62 -11.69
N GLN A 201 -17.65 -12.10 -12.85
CA GLN A 201 -18.52 -12.45 -13.98
C GLN A 201 -19.12 -13.87 -13.85
N ASN A 202 -18.37 -14.85 -13.35
CA ASN A 202 -18.83 -16.24 -13.22
C ASN A 202 -19.54 -16.54 -11.89
N GLY A 203 -19.33 -15.72 -10.85
CA GLY A 203 -20.22 -15.72 -9.69
C GLY A 203 -21.56 -15.13 -10.12
N LYS A 204 -22.67 -15.84 -9.89
CA LYS A 204 -24.06 -15.34 -10.01
C LYS A 204 -24.32 -14.10 -9.14
N ILE A 205 -23.66 -12.97 -9.38
CA ILE A 205 -23.92 -11.66 -8.78
C ILE A 205 -24.91 -10.88 -9.66
N LYS A 206 -25.48 -11.49 -10.71
CA LYS A 206 -26.64 -10.94 -11.41
C LYS A 206 -27.90 -10.86 -10.53
N ASN A 207 -27.96 -11.59 -9.41
CA ASN A 207 -29.17 -11.66 -8.56
C ASN A 207 -28.95 -11.34 -7.07
N ILE A 208 -28.01 -10.46 -6.72
CA ILE A 208 -28.17 -9.76 -5.43
C ILE A 208 -29.08 -8.58 -5.74
N LYS A 209 -30.41 -8.81 -5.72
CA LYS A 209 -31.37 -7.71 -5.64
C LYS A 209 -30.88 -6.80 -4.54
N PHE A 210 -30.63 -5.55 -4.88
CA PHE A 210 -30.46 -4.48 -3.89
C PHE A 210 -31.70 -4.54 -3.02
N MET A 211 -31.59 -5.16 -1.85
CA MET A 211 -32.51 -4.82 -0.78
C MET A 211 -32.09 -3.41 -0.40
N SER A 212 -32.87 -2.46 -0.91
CA SER A 212 -33.12 -1.21 -0.21
C SER A 212 -33.17 -1.49 1.28
N SER A 213 -32.56 -0.61 2.05
CA SER A 213 -32.54 -0.63 3.51
C SER A 213 -33.94 -0.43 4.07
N GLU A 214 -34.83 -1.39 3.84
CA GLU A 214 -36.00 -1.57 4.68
C GLU A 214 -35.52 -2.26 5.95
N PRO A 215 -35.88 -1.74 7.14
CA PRO A 215 -35.54 -2.38 8.39
C PRO A 215 -36.16 -3.77 8.36
N ARG A 216 -35.33 -4.80 8.24
CA ARG A 216 -35.75 -6.18 8.52
C ARG A 216 -36.08 -6.22 10.01
N VAL A 217 -37.34 -5.99 10.34
CA VAL A 217 -37.90 -6.32 11.65
C VAL A 217 -37.75 -7.84 11.77
N ILE A 218 -36.76 -8.26 12.55
CA ILE A 218 -36.61 -9.67 12.92
C ILE A 218 -37.78 -9.95 13.85
N ASN A 219 -38.82 -10.59 13.32
CA ASN A 219 -39.96 -10.99 14.12
C ASN A 219 -39.58 -12.22 14.95
N PHE A 220 -39.21 -11.99 16.20
CA PHE A 220 -38.80 -13.02 17.16
C PHE A 220 -39.94 -14.01 17.48
N ASP A 221 -41.19 -13.67 17.20
CA ASP A 221 -42.33 -14.57 17.40
C ASP A 221 -42.26 -15.83 16.52
N LYS A 222 -41.57 -15.77 15.36
CA LYS A 222 -41.35 -16.96 14.52
C LYS A 222 -40.43 -18.01 15.13
N TYR A 223 -39.63 -17.64 16.13
CA TYR A 223 -38.69 -18.56 16.79
C TYR A 223 -39.16 -19.01 18.17
N LYS A 224 -40.32 -18.53 18.63
CA LYS A 224 -40.86 -18.83 19.96
C LYS A 224 -41.39 -20.25 20.10
N ASN A 225 -41.67 -20.93 18.98
CA ASN A 225 -42.29 -22.26 18.97
C ASN A 225 -41.30 -23.42 18.72
N LEU A 226 -39.99 -23.18 18.72
CA LEU A 226 -38.99 -24.23 18.49
C LEU A 226 -38.53 -24.95 19.77
N ASN A 227 -38.99 -24.50 20.94
CA ASN A 227 -38.79 -25.16 22.24
C ASN A 227 -40.13 -25.61 22.84
N LYS A 228 -40.81 -26.56 22.19
CA LYS A 228 -41.84 -27.39 22.82
C LYS A 228 -41.57 -28.85 22.51
#